data_AF-A0A2T2W5I4-F1
#
_entry.id   AF-A0A2T2W5I4-F1
#
_cell.length_a   1.000
_cell.length_b   1.000
_cell.length_c   1.000
_cell.angle_alpha   90.00
_cell.angle_beta   90.00
_cell.angle_gamma   90.00
#
_symmetry.space_group_name_H-M   'P 1'
#
loop_
_entity.id
_entity.type
_entity.pdbx_description
1 polymer ?
#
loop_
_entity_poly.entity_id
_entity_poly.type
_entity_poly.pdbx_seq_one_letter_code
_entity_poly.pdbx_strand_id
1 'polypeptide(L)'
;MHTKDRSIAQAKTGSEVRAFLALAVPLAGAQVAQAAVGFVDTLMMGRLGANVLAAGGLAALCFQLLLAVVGGFVMAVGPLVAQAFGAGDRAQVETVARQGFWLALGLSLPMMAGLSQMAEGLRLLGQPAAIASLTAPYFQWILWGTLPGLCFALLRSYASALAQAQVVIAIVLVGTAFNIVGNYALGFGKWDFPA
;
A
#
# COMPACT_ATOMS: atom_id res chain seq x y z
N MET A 1 -18.12 38.08 -34.67
CA MET A 1 -17.67 39.36 -34.06
C MET A 1 -18.51 39.51 -32.79
N HIS A 2 -18.05 39.44 -31.54
CA HIS A 2 -16.75 39.65 -30.94
C HIS A 2 -16.79 39.05 -29.51
N THR A 3 -15.70 38.40 -29.09
CA THR A 3 -15.15 38.38 -27.71
C THR A 3 -16.01 37.91 -26.52
N LYS A 4 -16.01 36.60 -26.22
CA LYS A 4 -16.21 36.15 -24.83
C LYS A 4 -15.34 34.98 -24.34
N ASP A 5 -14.45 34.43 -25.18
CA ASP A 5 -13.59 33.30 -24.80
C ASP A 5 -12.23 33.67 -24.17
N ARG A 6 -11.91 34.96 -24.01
CA ARG A 6 -10.60 35.38 -23.47
C ARG A 6 -10.56 35.58 -21.95
N SER A 7 -11.68 35.44 -21.24
CA SER A 7 -11.73 35.80 -19.81
C SER A 7 -11.27 34.71 -18.84
N ILE A 8 -11.12 33.45 -19.29
CA ILE A 8 -10.67 32.35 -18.42
C ILE A 8 -9.13 32.22 -18.44
N ALA A 9 -8.47 32.75 -19.47
CA ALA A 9 -7.02 32.60 -19.68
C ALA A 9 -6.14 33.57 -18.87
N GLN A 10 -6.72 34.47 -18.06
CA GLN A 10 -6.00 35.49 -17.30
C GLN A 10 -6.21 35.43 -15.78
N ALA A 11 -6.80 34.36 -15.25
CA ALA A 11 -6.70 34.05 -13.83
C ALA A 11 -5.26 33.57 -13.53
N LYS A 12 -4.32 34.52 -13.41
CA LYS A 12 -2.92 34.43 -12.98
C LYS A 12 -2.36 32.99 -12.95
N THR A 13 -1.72 32.57 -14.05
CA THR A 13 -0.91 31.33 -14.16
C THR A 13 0.03 31.13 -12.97
N GLY A 14 0.59 32.21 -12.40
CA GLY A 14 1.41 32.13 -11.18
C GLY A 14 0.67 31.70 -9.91
N SER A 15 -0.64 31.96 -9.80
CA SER A 15 -1.47 31.46 -8.69
C SER A 15 -1.81 29.98 -8.85
N GLU A 16 -2.02 29.51 -10.08
CA GLU A 16 -2.24 28.10 -10.38
C GLU A 16 -0.96 27.29 -10.17
N VAL A 17 0.19 27.78 -10.62
CA VAL A 17 1.50 27.15 -10.37
C VAL A 17 1.79 27.09 -8.86
N ARG A 18 1.48 28.16 -8.11
CA ARG A 18 1.65 28.16 -6.64
C ARG A 18 0.71 27.16 -5.96
N ALA A 19 -0.56 27.08 -6.39
CA ALA A 19 -1.52 26.11 -5.85
C ALA A 19 -1.11 24.67 -6.19
N PHE A 20 -0.64 24.43 -7.42
CA PHE A 20 -0.11 23.15 -7.86
C PHE A 20 1.11 22.75 -7.04
N LEU A 21 2.10 23.63 -6.88
CA LEU A 21 3.30 23.36 -6.08
C LEU A 21 2.96 23.16 -4.59
N ALA A 22 1.99 23.88 -4.05
CA ALA A 22 1.53 23.70 -2.67
C ALA A 22 0.95 22.30 -2.40
N LEU A 23 0.47 21.59 -3.43
CA LEU A 23 0.01 20.21 -3.33
C LEU A 23 1.08 19.20 -3.77
N ALA A 24 1.79 19.49 -4.86
CA ALA A 24 2.77 18.61 -5.45
C ALA A 24 4.01 18.42 -4.55
N VAL A 25 4.46 19.47 -3.87
CA VAL A 25 5.65 19.39 -2.99
C VAL A 25 5.40 18.48 -1.78
N PRO A 26 4.31 18.63 -1.00
CA PRO A 26 4.00 17.68 0.07
C PRO A 26 3.81 16.25 -0.43
N LEU A 27 3.16 16.07 -1.58
CA LEU A 27 2.93 14.74 -2.15
C LEU A 27 4.24 14.07 -2.59
N ALA A 28 5.13 14.82 -3.24
CA ALA A 28 6.46 14.34 -3.60
C ALA A 28 7.28 13.99 -2.34
N GLY A 29 7.21 14.85 -1.31
CA GLY A 29 7.84 14.57 -0.01
C GLY A 29 7.33 13.28 0.63
N ALA A 30 6.02 13.03 0.60
CA ALA A 30 5.43 11.78 1.09
C ALA A 30 5.92 10.55 0.31
N GLN A 31 6.05 10.65 -1.02
CA GLN A 31 6.58 9.57 -1.84
C GLN A 31 8.07 9.30 -1.56
N VAL A 32 8.88 10.34 -1.39
CA VAL A 32 10.29 10.23 -0.99
C VAL A 32 10.42 9.60 0.40
N ALA A 33 9.59 10.02 1.35
CA ALA A 33 9.56 9.42 2.69
C ALA A 33 9.18 7.93 2.64
N GLN A 34 8.19 7.56 1.82
CA GLN A 34 7.84 6.15 1.61
C GLN A 34 8.99 5.34 1.00
N ALA A 35 9.67 5.89 -0.01
CA ALA A 35 10.84 5.23 -0.60
C ALA A 35 11.99 5.07 0.41
N ALA A 36 12.18 6.06 1.29
CA ALA A 36 13.18 6.02 2.35
C ALA A 36 12.92 4.90 3.37
N VAL A 37 11.66 4.57 3.67
CA VAL A 37 11.32 3.42 4.54
C VAL A 37 11.88 2.12 3.96
N GLY A 38 11.56 1.82 2.70
CA GLY A 38 12.07 0.61 2.05
C GLY A 38 13.60 0.60 1.91
N PHE A 39 14.21 1.77 1.71
CA PHE A 39 15.67 1.91 1.70
C PHE A 39 16.30 1.59 3.07
N VAL A 40 15.73 2.09 4.17
CA VAL A 40 16.21 1.82 5.53
C VAL A 40 16.06 0.33 5.86
N ASP A 41 14.93 -0.28 5.53
CA ASP A 41 14.68 -1.72 5.74
C ASP A 41 15.73 -2.55 4.99
N THR A 42 16.03 -2.17 3.75
CA THR A 42 17.08 -2.81 2.93
C THR A 42 18.46 -2.63 3.54
N LEU A 43 18.78 -1.44 4.07
CA LEU A 43 20.05 -1.16 4.72
C LEU A 43 20.23 -1.99 6.01
N MET A 44 19.16 -2.16 6.80
CA MET A 44 19.15 -2.97 8.01
C MET A 44 19.39 -4.45 7.68
N MET A 45 18.67 -5.01 6.70
CA MET A 45 18.91 -6.37 6.22
C MET A 45 20.33 -6.54 5.67
N GLY A 46 20.87 -5.52 4.98
CA GLY A 46 22.25 -5.49 4.49
C GLY A 46 23.30 -5.58 5.59
N ARG A 47 23.05 -4.97 6.76
CA ARG A 47 23.94 -5.09 7.94
C ARG A 47 23.88 -6.47 8.60
N LEU A 48 22.76 -7.18 8.51
CA LEU A 48 22.59 -8.54 9.05
C LEU A 48 23.26 -9.62 8.17
N GLY A 49 23.62 -9.28 6.93
CA GLY A 49 24.43 -10.11 6.03
C GLY A 49 23.81 -10.30 4.64
N ALA A 50 24.65 -10.63 3.65
CA ALA A 50 24.24 -10.75 2.25
C ALA A 50 23.09 -11.76 2.02
N ASN A 51 23.10 -12.88 2.75
CA ASN A 51 22.04 -13.89 2.63
C ASN A 51 20.69 -13.41 3.20
N VAL A 52 20.73 -12.63 4.30
CA VAL A 52 19.52 -12.05 4.91
C VAL A 52 18.93 -10.99 3.99
N LEU A 53 19.77 -10.15 3.41
CA LEU A 53 19.36 -9.16 2.41
C LEU A 53 18.73 -9.81 1.18
N ALA A 54 19.34 -10.87 0.64
CA ALA A 54 18.81 -11.58 -0.51
C ALA A 54 17.44 -12.24 -0.20
N ALA A 55 17.32 -12.89 0.95
CA ALA A 55 16.07 -13.52 1.38
C ALA A 55 14.95 -12.49 1.64
N GLY A 56 15.25 -11.45 2.41
CA GLY A 56 14.25 -10.43 2.75
C GLY A 56 13.84 -9.57 1.55
N GLY A 57 14.78 -9.22 0.66
CA GLY A 57 14.48 -8.55 -0.60
C GLY A 57 13.59 -9.40 -1.51
N LEU A 58 13.88 -10.70 -1.63
CA LEU A 58 13.06 -11.63 -2.40
C LEU A 58 11.65 -11.78 -1.82
N ALA A 59 11.54 -11.91 -0.49
CA ALA A 59 10.25 -11.94 0.20
C ALA A 59 9.43 -10.66 -0.07
N ALA A 60 10.06 -9.49 0.07
CA ALA A 60 9.40 -8.20 -0.13
C ALA A 60 8.89 -8.04 -1.58
N LEU A 61 9.71 -8.42 -2.57
CA LEU A 61 9.31 -8.38 -3.99
C LEU A 61 8.13 -9.30 -4.28
N CYS A 62 8.19 -10.55 -3.81
CA CYS A 62 7.12 -11.54 -3.95
C CYS A 62 5.82 -11.06 -3.30
N PHE A 63 5.91 -10.52 -2.08
CA PHE A 63 4.76 -9.97 -1.38
C PHE A 63 4.16 -8.78 -2.10
N GLN A 64 4.99 -7.82 -2.54
CA GLN A 64 4.53 -6.62 -3.22
C GLN A 64 3.85 -6.95 -4.56
N LEU A 65 4.36 -7.95 -5.29
CA LEU A 65 3.76 -8.44 -6.53
C LEU A 65 2.37 -9.04 -6.27
N LEU A 66 2.25 -9.93 -5.29
CA LEU A 66 0.97 -10.53 -4.91
C LEU A 66 -0.02 -9.45 -4.44
N LEU A 67 0.44 -8.53 -3.60
CA LEU A 67 -0.39 -7.45 -3.08
C LEU A 67 -0.86 -6.52 -4.19
N ALA A 68 -0.03 -6.25 -5.20
CA ALA A 68 -0.43 -5.44 -6.35
C ALA A 68 -1.51 -6.15 -7.19
N VAL A 69 -1.35 -7.45 -7.46
CA VAL A 69 -2.33 -8.24 -8.22
C VAL A 69 -3.65 -8.33 -7.46
N VAL A 70 -3.62 -8.78 -6.21
CA VAL A 70 -4.82 -8.99 -5.39
C VAL A 70 -5.46 -7.67 -4.98
N GLY A 71 -4.64 -6.70 -4.59
CA GLY A 71 -5.08 -5.35 -4.24
C GLY A 71 -5.73 -4.62 -5.40
N GLY A 72 -5.33 -4.89 -6.65
CA GLY A 72 -5.99 -4.36 -7.85
C GLY A 72 -7.48 -4.70 -7.91
N PHE A 73 -7.87 -5.94 -7.59
CA PHE A 73 -9.28 -6.34 -7.53
C PHE A 73 -10.05 -5.58 -6.45
N VAL A 74 -9.44 -5.39 -5.29
CA VAL A 74 -10.04 -4.63 -4.18
C VAL A 74 -10.15 -3.15 -4.55
N MET A 75 -9.18 -2.59 -5.27
CA MET A 75 -9.22 -1.21 -5.72
C MET A 75 -10.31 -0.95 -6.77
N ALA A 76 -10.74 -1.96 -7.52
CA ALA A 76 -11.87 -1.87 -8.46
C ALA A 76 -13.22 -1.57 -7.77
N VAL A 77 -13.31 -1.74 -6.45
CA VAL A 77 -14.47 -1.31 -5.65
C VAL A 77 -14.62 0.22 -5.66
N GLY A 78 -13.52 0.97 -5.76
CA GLY A 78 -13.53 2.44 -5.74
C GLY A 78 -14.41 3.07 -6.83
N PRO A 79 -14.23 2.72 -8.12
CA PRO A 79 -15.11 3.19 -9.19
C PRO A 79 -16.59 2.86 -8.99
N LEU A 80 -16.92 1.67 -8.46
CA LEU A 80 -18.30 1.27 -8.17
C LEU A 80 -18.93 2.14 -7.07
N VAL A 81 -18.15 2.45 -6.02
CA VAL A 81 -18.55 3.39 -4.96
C VAL A 81 -18.75 4.80 -5.52
N ALA A 82 -17.84 5.26 -6.39
CA ALA A 82 -17.95 6.57 -7.01
C ALA A 82 -19.19 6.70 -7.89
N GLN A 83 -19.54 5.65 -8.65
CA GLN A 83 -20.77 5.61 -9.46
C GLN A 83 -22.03 5.67 -8.59
N ALA A 84 -22.12 4.83 -7.55
CA ALA A 84 -23.25 4.81 -6.62
C ALA A 84 -23.42 6.15 -5.89
N PHE A 85 -22.30 6.75 -5.45
CA PHE A 85 -22.28 8.05 -4.82
C PHE A 85 -22.73 9.17 -5.78
N GLY A 86 -22.26 9.15 -7.03
CA GLY A 86 -22.68 10.10 -8.07
C GLY A 86 -24.15 9.98 -8.45
N ALA A 87 -24.74 8.80 -8.32
CA ALA A 87 -26.18 8.56 -8.51
C ALA A 87 -27.05 8.97 -7.30
N GLY A 88 -26.43 9.35 -6.17
CA GLY A 88 -27.13 9.68 -4.93
C GLY A 88 -27.64 8.48 -4.14
N ASP A 89 -27.30 7.25 -4.54
CA ASP A 89 -27.76 6.01 -3.91
C ASP A 89 -26.83 5.61 -2.75
N ARG A 90 -27.14 6.15 -1.55
CA ARG A 90 -26.38 5.84 -0.32
C ARG A 90 -26.47 4.37 0.10
N ALA A 91 -27.59 3.70 -0.17
CA ALA A 91 -27.76 2.30 0.19
C ALA A 91 -26.85 1.40 -0.65
N GLN A 92 -26.69 1.73 -1.93
CA GLN A 92 -25.75 1.05 -2.81
C GLN A 92 -24.30 1.30 -2.39
N VAL A 93 -23.94 2.52 -1.98
CA VAL A 93 -22.59 2.83 -1.45
C VAL A 93 -22.22 1.92 -0.27
N GLU A 94 -23.10 1.79 0.72
CA GLU A 94 -22.87 0.91 1.89
C GLU A 94 -22.79 -0.57 1.50
N THR A 95 -23.63 -1.00 0.56
CA THR A 95 -23.65 -2.37 0.06
C THR A 95 -22.35 -2.73 -0.65
N VAL A 96 -21.87 -1.85 -1.54
CA VAL A 96 -20.61 -2.02 -2.26
C VAL A 96 -19.42 -2.00 -1.30
N ALA A 97 -19.43 -1.14 -0.28
CA ALA A 97 -18.40 -1.12 0.76
C ALA A 97 -18.34 -2.46 1.52
N ARG A 98 -19.49 -2.97 1.98
CA ARG A 98 -19.57 -4.26 2.68
C ARG A 98 -19.13 -5.42 1.78
N GLN A 99 -19.54 -5.43 0.52
CA GLN A 99 -19.10 -6.42 -0.46
C GLN A 99 -17.59 -6.32 -0.72
N GLY A 100 -17.02 -5.12 -0.75
CA GLY A 100 -15.58 -4.90 -0.84
C GLY A 100 -14.81 -5.50 0.33
N PHE A 101 -15.34 -5.40 1.56
CA PHE A 101 -14.74 -6.06 2.72
C PHE A 101 -14.82 -7.58 2.63
N TRP A 102 -15.95 -8.13 2.20
CA TRP A 102 -16.07 -9.57 1.93
C TRP A 102 -15.13 -10.04 0.83
N LEU A 103 -14.93 -9.23 -0.20
CA LEU A 103 -13.96 -9.50 -1.26
C LEU A 103 -12.53 -9.48 -0.72
N ALA A 104 -12.17 -8.49 0.11
CA ALA A 104 -10.84 -8.41 0.73
C ALA A 104 -10.55 -9.63 1.61
N LEU A 105 -11.53 -10.08 2.43
CA LEU A 105 -11.45 -11.30 3.22
C LEU A 105 -11.36 -12.56 2.34
N GLY A 106 -12.18 -12.64 1.30
CA GLY A 106 -12.20 -13.76 0.36
C GLY A 106 -10.90 -13.89 -0.44
N LEU A 107 -10.26 -12.76 -0.76
CA LEU A 107 -8.99 -12.69 -1.47
C LEU A 107 -7.77 -12.82 -0.56
N SER A 108 -7.87 -12.45 0.72
CA SER A 108 -6.77 -12.64 1.67
C SER A 108 -6.46 -14.11 1.90
N LEU A 109 -7.48 -14.98 1.96
CA LEU A 109 -7.31 -16.42 2.18
C LEU A 109 -6.45 -17.11 1.10
N PRO A 110 -6.76 -17.01 -0.21
CA PRO A 110 -5.91 -17.60 -1.25
C PRO A 110 -4.53 -16.93 -1.32
N MET A 111 -4.44 -15.63 -1.05
CA MET A 111 -3.14 -14.95 -0.97
C MET A 111 -2.28 -15.51 0.18
N MET A 112 -2.88 -15.77 1.34
CA MET A 112 -2.21 -16.40 2.48
C MET A 112 -1.81 -17.85 2.16
N ALA A 113 -2.69 -18.63 1.52
CA ALA A 113 -2.37 -19.99 1.11
C ALA A 113 -1.27 -20.06 0.03
N GLY A 114 -1.19 -19.05 -0.84
CA GLY A 114 -0.11 -18.91 -1.81
C GLY A 114 1.22 -18.55 -1.15
N LEU A 115 1.20 -17.59 -0.23
CA LEU A 115 2.39 -17.15 0.53
C LEU A 115 2.96 -18.26 1.42
N SER A 116 2.13 -19.11 2.02
CA SER A 116 2.60 -20.23 2.85
C SER A 116 3.35 -21.30 2.05
N GLN A 117 3.00 -21.48 0.78
CA GLN A 117 3.66 -22.42 -0.15
C GLN A 117 4.76 -21.76 -0.99
N MET A 118 4.89 -20.44 -0.91
CA MET A 118 5.82 -19.64 -1.72
C MET A 118 7.27 -20.07 -1.52
N ALA A 119 7.66 -20.41 -0.29
CA ALA A 119 9.00 -20.90 0.02
C ALA A 119 9.35 -22.20 -0.72
N GLU A 120 8.37 -23.11 -0.89
CA GLU A 120 8.55 -24.32 -1.69
C GLU A 120 8.61 -24.01 -3.18
N GLY A 121 7.74 -23.10 -3.65
CA GLY A 121 7.80 -22.60 -5.03
C GLY A 121 9.16 -22.02 -5.38
N LEU A 122 9.75 -21.24 -4.48
CA LEU A 122 11.10 -20.67 -4.63
C LEU A 122 12.20 -21.74 -4.72
N ARG A 123 12.08 -22.83 -3.96
CA ARG A 123 12.99 -24.00 -4.12
C ARG A 123 12.87 -24.61 -5.51
N LEU A 124 11.65 -24.79 -6.01
CA LEU A 124 11.38 -25.33 -7.35
C LEU A 124 11.87 -24.41 -8.47
N LEU A 125 11.86 -23.09 -8.24
CA LEU A 125 12.41 -22.06 -9.14
C LEU A 125 13.95 -22.02 -9.15
N GLY A 126 14.62 -22.92 -8.43
CA GLY A 126 16.09 -23.04 -8.43
C GLY A 126 16.80 -22.10 -7.47
N GLN A 127 16.10 -21.50 -6.50
CA GLN A 127 16.77 -20.72 -5.45
C GLN A 127 17.63 -21.61 -4.55
N PRO A 128 18.81 -21.15 -4.10
CA PRO A 128 19.63 -21.88 -3.16
C PRO A 128 18.86 -22.23 -1.89
N ALA A 129 19.02 -23.47 -1.39
CA ALA A 129 18.30 -23.96 -0.21
C ALA A 129 18.51 -23.05 1.02
N ALA A 130 19.67 -22.41 1.13
CA ALA A 130 20.00 -21.45 2.18
C ALA A 130 19.15 -20.16 2.11
N ILE A 131 18.84 -19.67 0.90
CA ILE A 131 17.99 -18.48 0.73
C ILE A 131 16.52 -18.85 0.94
N ALA A 132 16.08 -19.99 0.39
CA ALA A 132 14.70 -20.45 0.55
C ALA A 132 14.33 -20.69 2.03
N SER A 133 15.23 -21.28 2.82
CA SER A 133 15.02 -21.48 4.26
C SER A 133 15.00 -20.17 5.04
N LEU A 134 15.86 -19.21 4.68
CA LEU A 134 15.86 -17.87 5.27
C LEU A 134 14.62 -17.05 4.89
N THR A 135 14.01 -17.31 3.72
CA THR A 135 12.83 -16.59 3.22
C THR A 135 11.53 -17.11 3.83
N ALA A 136 11.45 -18.40 4.17
CA ALA A 136 10.28 -19.02 4.79
C ALA A 136 9.73 -18.28 6.04
N PRO A 137 10.55 -17.92 7.04
CA PRO A 137 10.05 -17.17 8.19
C PRO A 137 9.55 -15.77 7.80
N TYR A 138 10.17 -15.09 6.83
CA TYR A 138 9.66 -13.80 6.34
C TYR A 138 8.25 -13.94 5.78
N PHE A 139 7.98 -14.97 4.97
CA PHE A 139 6.62 -15.20 4.49
C PHE A 139 5.66 -15.49 5.64
N GLN A 140 6.05 -16.30 6.62
CA GLN A 140 5.17 -16.59 7.77
C GLN A 140 4.78 -15.35 8.57
N TRP A 141 5.69 -14.41 8.75
CA TRP A 141 5.39 -13.14 9.42
C TRP A 141 4.54 -12.22 8.53
N ILE A 142 4.86 -12.10 7.24
CA ILE A 142 4.16 -11.20 6.32
C ILE A 142 2.74 -11.68 5.99
N LEU A 143 2.45 -12.98 6.13
CA LEU A 143 1.12 -13.58 6.01
C LEU A 143 0.07 -12.87 6.87
N TRP A 144 0.43 -12.47 8.09
CA TRP A 144 -0.51 -11.78 8.97
C TRP A 144 -0.78 -10.34 8.52
N GLY A 145 0.13 -9.77 7.72
CA GLY A 145 0.00 -8.45 7.13
C GLY A 145 -0.87 -8.37 5.87
N THR A 146 -1.19 -9.50 5.22
CA THR A 146 -2.00 -9.47 3.97
C THR A 146 -3.40 -8.93 4.17
N LEU A 147 -4.09 -9.37 5.23
CA LEU A 147 -5.47 -8.92 5.49
C LEU A 147 -5.51 -7.42 5.83
N PRO A 148 -4.70 -6.89 6.77
CA PRO A 148 -4.59 -5.46 7.00
C PRO A 148 -4.22 -4.67 5.74
N GLY A 149 -3.30 -5.18 4.93
CA GLY A 149 -2.87 -4.55 3.68
C GLY A 149 -4.00 -4.41 2.65
N LEU A 150 -4.80 -5.45 2.46
CA LEU A 150 -5.96 -5.41 1.56
C LEU A 150 -7.08 -4.52 2.11
N CYS A 151 -7.36 -4.56 3.41
CA CYS A 151 -8.30 -3.65 4.06
C CYS A 151 -7.87 -2.19 3.91
N PHE A 152 -6.59 -1.90 4.06
CA PHE A 152 -6.04 -0.57 3.85
C PHE A 152 -6.21 -0.11 2.38
N ALA A 153 -5.92 -0.99 1.41
CA ALA A 153 -6.14 -0.71 0.00
C ALA A 153 -7.63 -0.42 -0.31
N LEU A 154 -8.56 -1.19 0.29
CA LEU A 154 -10.00 -0.98 0.19
C LEU A 154 -10.41 0.38 0.74
N LEU A 155 -10.03 0.66 1.99
CA LEU A 155 -10.39 1.90 2.69
C LEU A 155 -9.84 3.12 1.95
N ARG A 156 -8.60 3.03 1.46
CA ARG A 156 -8.00 4.08 0.63
C ARG A 156 -8.79 4.29 -0.66
N SER A 157 -9.15 3.22 -1.37
CA SER A 157 -9.93 3.31 -2.62
C SER A 157 -11.32 3.90 -2.38
N TYR A 158 -12.00 3.45 -1.32
CA TYR A 158 -13.30 3.94 -0.89
C TYR A 158 -13.28 5.43 -0.52
N ALA A 159 -12.34 5.85 0.35
CA ALA A 159 -12.22 7.25 0.76
C ALA A 159 -11.83 8.16 -0.41
N SER A 160 -11.03 7.65 -1.36
CA SER A 160 -10.70 8.37 -2.59
C SER A 160 -11.91 8.52 -3.51
N ALA A 161 -12.78 7.52 -3.58
CA ALA A 161 -14.01 7.55 -4.38
C ALA A 161 -15.04 8.57 -3.87
N LEU A 162 -15.08 8.82 -2.56
CA LEU A 162 -15.96 9.82 -1.94
C LEU A 162 -15.40 11.25 -1.96
N ALA A 163 -14.28 11.49 -2.65
CA ALA A 163 -13.54 12.75 -2.66
C ALA A 163 -13.17 13.26 -1.25
N GLN A 164 -13.14 12.39 -0.24
CA GLN A 164 -12.76 12.72 1.13
C GLN A 164 -11.24 12.63 1.30
N ALA A 165 -10.52 13.51 0.59
CA ALA A 165 -9.06 13.53 0.59
C ALA A 165 -8.46 13.62 2.01
N GLN A 166 -9.13 14.30 2.94
CA GLN A 166 -8.71 14.40 4.35
C GLN A 166 -8.71 13.03 5.06
N VAL A 167 -9.69 12.17 4.76
CA VAL A 167 -9.79 10.82 5.32
C VAL A 167 -8.72 9.91 4.73
N VAL A 168 -8.45 10.02 3.41
CA VAL A 168 -7.35 9.30 2.76
C VAL A 168 -6.01 9.66 3.40
N ILE A 169 -5.75 10.96 3.59
CA ILE A 169 -4.52 11.46 4.23
C ILE A 169 -4.40 10.94 5.66
N ALA A 170 -5.48 11.00 6.45
CA ALA A 170 -5.48 10.48 7.82
C ALA A 170 -5.18 8.98 7.88
N ILE A 171 -5.83 8.18 7.02
CA ILE A 171 -5.62 6.72 6.94
C ILE A 171 -4.17 6.41 6.56
N VAL A 172 -3.63 7.09 5.54
CA VAL A 172 -2.24 6.91 5.11
C VAL A 172 -1.28 7.32 6.22
N LEU A 173 -1.48 8.48 6.87
CA LEU A 173 -0.61 8.93 7.96
C LEU A 173 -0.64 7.98 9.15
N VAL A 174 -1.81 7.49 9.56
CA VAL A 174 -1.93 6.52 10.67
C VAL A 174 -1.30 5.18 10.29
N GLY A 175 -1.55 4.69 9.08
CA GLY A 175 -0.95 3.44 8.60
C GLY A 175 0.58 3.53 8.48
N THR A 176 1.10 4.65 7.95
CA THR A 176 2.53 4.92 7.88
C THR A 176 3.14 5.11 9.27
N ALA A 177 2.47 5.82 10.19
CA ALA A 177 2.95 5.96 11.57
C ALA A 177 3.01 4.61 12.28
N PHE A 178 1.98 3.77 12.13
CA PHE A 178 1.96 2.42 12.68
C PHE A 178 3.06 1.54 12.08
N ASN A 179 3.30 1.66 10.77
CA ASN A 179 4.38 0.96 10.09
C ASN A 179 5.75 1.43 10.59
N ILE A 180 6.00 2.74 10.69
CA ILE A 180 7.26 3.30 11.20
C ILE A 180 7.49 2.89 12.66
N VAL A 181 6.47 2.97 13.52
CA VAL A 181 6.57 2.56 14.93
C VAL A 181 6.83 1.06 15.03
N GLY A 182 6.15 0.24 14.22
CA GLY A 182 6.35 -1.21 14.17
C GLY A 182 7.75 -1.59 13.70
N ASN A 183 8.20 -1.02 12.57
CA ASN A 183 9.55 -1.24 12.02
C ASN A 183 10.63 -0.74 12.96
N TYR A 184 10.43 0.39 13.63
CA TYR A 184 11.39 0.92 14.61
C TYR A 184 11.43 0.11 15.90
N ALA A 185 10.28 -0.32 16.43
CA ALA A 185 10.20 -1.12 17.65
C ALA A 185 10.76 -2.53 17.45
N LEU A 186 10.41 -3.20 16.34
CA LEU A 186 10.87 -4.55 16.01
C LEU A 186 12.27 -4.56 15.41
N GLY A 187 12.65 -3.54 14.62
CA GLY A 187 13.94 -3.46 13.95
C GLY A 187 15.10 -3.00 14.85
N PHE A 188 14.85 -2.12 15.82
CA PHE A 188 15.89 -1.62 16.74
C PHE A 188 15.85 -2.25 18.15
N GLY A 189 14.89 -3.14 18.43
CA GLY A 189 14.86 -3.90 19.69
C GLY A 189 14.85 -3.03 20.95
N LYS A 190 14.20 -1.86 20.92
CA LYS A 190 14.02 -1.01 22.12
C LYS A 190 12.59 -1.14 22.66
N TRP A 191 12.35 -2.23 23.40
CA TRP A 191 11.29 -2.44 24.41
C TRP A 191 11.15 -3.93 24.82
N ASP A 192 12.25 -4.65 25.07
CA ASP A 192 12.18 -6.08 25.46
C ASP A 192 11.47 -7.02 24.45
N PHE A 193 11.41 -6.65 23.17
CA PHE A 193 10.93 -7.54 22.11
C PHE A 193 12.10 -8.30 21.47
N PRO A 194 12.01 -9.63 21.29
CA PRO A 194 13.10 -10.45 20.80
C PRO A 194 13.41 -10.12 19.33
N ALA A 195 14.69 -9.84 19.06
CA ALA A 195 15.26 -9.67 17.72
C ALA A 195 15.41 -11.01 16.98
#